data_AF-A0A0A2V3Y0-F1
#
_entry.id   AF-A0A0A2V3Y0-F1
#
_cell.length_a   1.000
_cell.length_b   1.000
_cell.length_c   1.000
_cell.angle_alpha   90.00
_cell.angle_beta   90.00
_cell.angle_gamma   90.00
#
_symmetry.space_group_name_H-M   'P 1'
#
loop_
_entity.id
_entity.type
_entity.pdbx_description
1 polymer ?
#
loop_
_entity_poly.entity_id
_entity_poly.type
_entity_poly.pdbx_seq_one_letter_code
_entity_poly.pdbx_strand_id
1 'polypeptide(L)'
;MLVIHDIRLRNRPDSMNNLQDCSYQMSALETMRAKFPLLFKQKFCRGPFIFTLTDLHRSNIFVDHNWHISCLIDLKLACSRPFEMVEPPYWLTNKSVDEIYADENDMLQTEFMTILKAEQTN
;
A
#
# COMPACT_ATOMS: atom_id res chain seq x y z
N MET A 1 -0.44 6.40 -15.28
CA MET A 1 0.78 5.94 -14.59
C MET A 1 1.68 5.12 -15.51
N LEU A 2 1.25 3.95 -16.02
CA LEU A 2 2.10 3.08 -16.88
C LEU A 2 2.69 3.79 -18.12
N VAL A 3 1.90 4.64 -18.78
CA VAL A 3 2.36 5.46 -19.92
C VAL A 3 3.58 6.33 -19.59
N ILE A 4 3.72 6.81 -18.35
CA ILE A 4 4.89 7.60 -17.93
C ILE A 4 6.16 6.74 -17.91
N HIS A 5 6.04 5.47 -17.50
CA HIS A 5 7.16 4.53 -17.55
C HIS A 5 7.52 4.16 -18.99
N ASP A 6 6.54 4.01 -19.89
CA ASP A 6 6.78 3.81 -21.33
C ASP A 6 7.57 5.01 -21.92
N ILE A 7 7.17 6.23 -21.57
CA ILE A 7 7.84 7.47 -21.99
C ILE A 7 9.27 7.53 -21.43
N ARG A 8 9.48 7.15 -20.16
CA ARG A 8 10.81 7.09 -19.55
C ARG A 8 11.71 6.10 -20.31
N LEU A 9 11.24 4.88 -20.55
CA LEU A 9 12.02 3.87 -21.27
C LEU A 9 12.40 4.30 -22.70
N ARG A 10 11.52 5.04 -23.38
CA ARG A 10 11.76 5.51 -24.75
C ARG A 10 12.71 6.71 -24.82
N ASN A 11 12.55 7.67 -23.91
CA ASN A 11 13.14 9.00 -24.08
C ASN A 11 14.31 9.27 -23.13
N ARG A 12 14.49 8.47 -22.08
CA ARG A 12 15.54 8.69 -21.09
C ARG A 12 16.71 7.71 -21.33
N PRO A 13 17.89 8.18 -21.78
CA PRO A 13 19.01 7.31 -22.13
C PRO A 13 19.53 6.45 -20.98
N ASP A 14 19.45 6.95 -19.75
CA ASP A 14 19.84 6.25 -18.51
C ASP A 14 18.69 5.45 -17.88
N SER A 15 17.59 5.22 -18.61
CA SER A 15 16.47 4.43 -18.08
C SER A 15 16.76 2.94 -17.97
N MET A 16 17.78 2.45 -18.67
CA MET A 16 18.13 1.04 -18.79
C MET A 16 19.63 0.86 -18.58
N ASN A 17 20.01 -0.06 -17.69
CA ASN A 17 21.41 -0.39 -17.44
C ASN A 17 21.98 -1.27 -18.56
N ASN A 18 21.16 -2.17 -19.11
CA ASN A 18 21.49 -3.08 -20.21
C ASN A 18 20.21 -3.66 -20.83
N LEU A 19 20.36 -4.47 -21.88
CA LEU A 19 19.25 -5.10 -22.60
C LEU A 19 18.39 -6.02 -21.70
N GLN A 20 19.01 -6.66 -20.71
CA GLN A 20 18.30 -7.54 -19.78
C GLN A 20 17.41 -6.73 -18.83
N ASP A 21 17.91 -5.62 -18.28
CA ASP A 21 17.14 -4.66 -17.48
C ASP A 21 15.97 -4.07 -18.28
N CYS A 22 16.23 -3.66 -19.53
CA CYS A 22 15.18 -3.23 -20.48
C CYS A 22 14.06 -4.28 -20.60
N SER A 23 14.44 -5.54 -20.83
CA SER A 23 13.49 -6.65 -21.00
C SER A 23 12.68 -6.89 -19.73
N TYR A 24 13.31 -6.82 -18.55
CA TYR A 24 12.61 -6.94 -17.27
C TYR A 24 11.64 -5.78 -17.03
N GLN A 25 12.04 -4.54 -17.28
CA GLN A 25 11.17 -3.38 -17.10
C GLN A 25 9.98 -3.43 -18.07
N MET A 26 10.19 -3.77 -19.34
CA MET A 26 9.09 -3.92 -20.31
C MET A 26 8.15 -5.07 -19.92
N SER A 27 8.68 -6.23 -19.55
CA SER A 27 7.87 -7.37 -19.09
C SER A 27 7.03 -7.04 -17.84
N ALA A 28 7.62 -6.29 -16.89
CA ALA A 28 6.90 -5.80 -15.72
C ALA A 28 5.77 -4.84 -16.10
N LEU A 29 6.01 -3.91 -17.03
CA LEU A 29 4.97 -2.98 -17.50
C LEU A 29 3.84 -3.69 -18.25
N GLU A 30 4.15 -4.66 -19.11
CA GLU A 30 3.12 -5.46 -19.80
C GLU A 30 2.32 -6.30 -18.80
N THR A 31 2.99 -6.90 -17.82
CA THR A 31 2.32 -7.66 -16.75
C THR A 31 1.41 -6.77 -15.93
N MET A 32 1.88 -5.59 -15.53
CA MET A 32 1.06 -4.61 -14.81
C MET A 32 -0.13 -4.18 -15.67
N ARG A 33 0.05 -3.90 -16.97
CA ARG A 33 -1.03 -3.51 -17.88
C ARG A 33 -2.09 -4.60 -18.02
N ALA A 34 -1.67 -5.85 -18.13
CA ALA A 34 -2.56 -7.00 -18.23
C ALA A 34 -3.33 -7.27 -16.93
N LYS A 35 -2.66 -7.13 -15.77
CA LYS A 35 -3.27 -7.38 -14.45
C LYS A 35 -4.07 -6.21 -13.89
N PHE A 36 -3.83 -4.98 -14.37
CA PHE A 36 -4.44 -3.77 -13.81
C PHE A 36 -5.97 -3.86 -13.68
N PRO A 37 -6.73 -4.31 -14.69
CA PRO A 37 -8.20 -4.40 -14.57
C PRO A 37 -8.70 -5.43 -13.56
N LEU A 38 -7.85 -6.39 -13.16
CA LEU A 38 -8.17 -7.40 -12.15
C LEU A 38 -8.01 -6.86 -10.72
N LEU A 39 -7.13 -5.88 -10.54
CA LEU A 39 -6.78 -5.32 -9.24
C LEU A 39 -7.48 -3.99 -8.96
N PHE A 40 -7.72 -3.18 -9.99
CA PHE A 40 -8.27 -1.82 -9.86
C PHE A 40 -9.53 -1.67 -10.68
N LYS A 41 -10.57 -1.03 -10.11
CA LYS A 41 -11.82 -0.80 -10.83
C LYS A 41 -11.73 0.51 -11.60
N GLN A 42 -12.10 0.47 -12.88
CA GLN A 42 -12.01 1.63 -13.77
C GLN A 42 -12.73 2.88 -13.23
N LYS A 43 -13.85 2.69 -12.51
CA LYS A 43 -14.63 3.79 -11.91
C LYS A 43 -13.85 4.61 -10.88
N PHE A 44 -12.76 4.08 -10.33
CA PHE A 44 -11.94 4.73 -9.32
C PHE A 44 -10.59 5.25 -9.86
N CYS A 45 -10.34 5.13 -11.17
CA CYS A 45 -9.09 5.61 -11.78
C CYS A 45 -8.86 7.12 -11.65
N ARG A 46 -9.91 7.91 -11.37
CA ARG A 46 -9.82 9.35 -11.11
C ARG A 46 -9.94 9.70 -9.62
N GLY A 47 -9.81 8.70 -8.76
CA GLY A 47 -9.96 8.82 -7.32
C GLY A 47 -11.21 8.09 -6.79
N PRO A 48 -11.37 8.06 -5.46
CA PRO A 48 -10.59 8.84 -4.49
C PRO A 48 -9.15 8.34 -4.31
N PHE A 49 -8.25 9.28 -4.04
CA PHE A 49 -6.89 9.00 -3.55
C PHE A 49 -6.85 9.32 -2.06
N ILE A 50 -6.33 8.40 -1.27
CA ILE A 50 -6.28 8.48 0.19
C ILE A 50 -4.82 8.70 0.59
N PHE A 51 -4.59 9.67 1.47
CA PHE A 51 -3.30 9.84 2.11
C PHE A 51 -3.09 8.72 3.12
N THR A 52 -2.00 7.98 3.00
CA THR A 52 -1.72 6.79 3.80
C THR A 52 -0.27 6.80 4.27
N LEU A 53 -0.06 6.41 5.52
CA LEU A 53 1.26 6.16 6.10
C LEU A 53 1.62 4.70 5.82
N THR A 54 2.34 4.41 4.74
CA THR A 54 2.58 3.03 4.30
C THR A 54 3.52 2.25 5.21
N ASP A 55 4.22 2.95 6.11
CA ASP A 55 5.11 2.38 7.12
C ASP A 55 4.62 2.68 8.54
N LEU A 56 3.29 2.78 8.71
CA LEU A 56 2.73 2.89 10.04
C LEU A 56 2.91 1.55 10.76
N HIS A 57 3.67 1.56 11.85
CA HIS A 57 3.83 0.44 12.77
C HIS A 57 3.75 0.90 14.22
N ARG A 58 3.61 -0.03 15.16
CA ARG A 58 3.42 0.25 16.60
C ARG A 58 4.41 1.27 17.17
N SER A 59 5.70 1.18 16.80
CA SER A 59 6.74 2.11 17.29
C SER A 59 6.65 3.53 16.72
N ASN A 60 5.84 3.75 15.67
CA ASN A 60 5.57 5.07 15.09
C ASN A 60 4.32 5.74 15.70
N ILE A 61 3.66 5.08 16.65
CA ILE A 61 2.44 5.56 17.30
C ILE A 61 2.74 5.81 18.77
N PHE A 62 2.64 7.06 19.19
CA PHE A 62 2.65 7.41 20.61
C PHE A 62 1.23 7.55 21.13
N VAL A 63 1.03 7.10 22.35
CA VAL A 63 -0.25 7.13 23.04
C VAL A 63 -0.11 7.82 24.39
N ASP A 64 -1.20 8.41 24.89
CA ASP A 64 -1.28 8.94 26.25
C ASP A 64 -1.58 7.83 27.29
N HIS A 65 -1.77 8.22 28.55
CA HIS A 65 -2.10 7.29 29.64
C HIS A 65 -3.47 6.60 29.49
N ASN A 66 -4.35 7.14 28.65
CA ASN A 66 -5.67 6.60 28.33
C ASN A 66 -5.67 5.88 26.97
N TRP A 67 -4.49 5.59 26.39
CA TRP A 67 -4.30 4.95 25.10
C TRP A 67 -4.79 5.75 23.88
N HIS A 68 -5.08 7.04 24.02
CA HIS A 68 -5.37 7.89 22.86
C HIS A 68 -4.09 8.16 22.07
N ILE A 69 -4.17 8.06 20.74
CA ILE A 69 -3.06 8.42 19.85
C ILE A 69 -2.73 9.91 20.06
N SER A 70 -1.54 10.17 20.59
CA SER A 70 -1.04 11.52 20.88
C SER A 70 -0.15 12.06 19.78
N CYS A 71 0.60 11.18 19.10
CA CYS A 71 1.50 11.56 18.01
C CYS A 71 1.75 10.40 17.06
N LEU A 72 1.89 10.73 15.77
CA LEU A 72 2.42 9.83 14.74
C LEU A 72 3.78 10.38 14.30
N ILE A 73 4.80 9.54 14.32
CA ILE A 73 6.16 9.88 13.91
C ILE A 73 6.56 9.15 12.62
N ASP A 74 7.75 9.47 12.10
CA ASP A 74 8.33 8.86 10.90
C ASP A 74 7.40 8.89 9.66
N LEU A 75 7.03 10.10 9.24
CA LEU A 75 6.11 10.32 8.11
C LEU A 75 6.81 10.22 6.74
N LYS A 76 8.06 9.74 6.68
CA LYS A 76 8.89 9.74 5.45
C LYS A 76 8.31 8.85 4.34
N LEU A 77 7.47 7.88 4.72
CA LEU A 77 6.77 6.96 3.81
C LEU A 77 5.27 7.28 3.71
N ALA A 78 4.89 8.53 3.95
CA ALA A 78 3.54 8.99 3.67
C ALA A 78 3.35 9.24 2.17
N CYS A 79 2.26 8.70 1.58
CA CYS A 79 1.91 8.98 0.19
C CYS A 79 0.41 8.89 -0.07
N SER A 80 -0.05 9.52 -1.16
CA SER A 80 -1.42 9.39 -1.64
C SER A 80 -1.54 8.17 -2.57
N ARG A 81 -2.45 7.25 -2.26
CA ARG A 81 -2.66 6.00 -3.01
C ARG A 81 -4.13 5.85 -3.42
N PRO A 82 -4.46 5.12 -4.50
CA PRO A 82 -5.83 4.71 -4.80
C PRO A 82 -6.46 4.05 -3.57
N PHE A 83 -7.76 4.29 -3.34
CA PHE A 83 -8.43 3.72 -2.17
C PHE A 83 -8.38 2.17 -2.16
N GLU A 84 -8.29 1.52 -3.33
CA GLU A 84 -8.10 0.05 -3.42
C GLU A 84 -6.80 -0.46 -2.80
N MET A 85 -5.81 0.41 -2.54
CA MET A 85 -4.52 0.04 -1.95
C MET A 85 -4.44 0.37 -0.44
N VAL A 86 -5.53 0.83 0.15
CA VAL A 86 -5.61 1.08 1.59
C VAL A 86 -6.03 -0.22 2.27
N GLU A 87 -5.15 -0.71 3.14
CA GLU A 87 -5.30 -2.00 3.81
C GLU A 87 -5.19 -1.80 5.33
N PRO A 88 -5.79 -2.70 6.14
CA PRO A 88 -5.54 -2.73 7.57
C PRO A 88 -4.06 -2.91 7.89
N PRO A 89 -3.61 -2.55 9.10
CA PRO A 89 -2.21 -2.69 9.47
C PRO A 89 -1.73 -4.15 9.38
N TYR A 90 -0.63 -4.41 8.67
CA TYR A 90 -0.12 -5.79 8.49
C TYR A 90 0.50 -6.37 9.77
N TRP A 91 0.91 -5.53 10.72
CA TRP A 91 1.59 -5.92 11.95
C TRP A 91 0.64 -6.36 13.08
N LEU A 92 -0.66 -6.52 12.80
CA LEU A 92 -1.65 -6.98 13.79
C LEU A 92 -1.31 -8.36 14.39
N THR A 93 -0.68 -9.24 13.60
CA THR A 93 -0.24 -10.57 14.05
C THR A 93 0.99 -10.52 14.96
N ASN A 94 1.74 -9.41 14.97
CA ASN A 94 3.07 -9.30 15.57
C ASN A 94 4.08 -10.35 15.03
N LYS A 95 3.85 -10.88 13.82
CA LYS A 95 4.74 -11.80 13.09
C LYS A 95 5.50 -11.08 11.98
N SER A 96 6.59 -11.68 11.50
CA SER A 96 7.27 -11.18 10.31
C SER A 96 6.40 -11.40 9.07
N VAL A 97 6.66 -10.65 7.99
CA VAL A 97 5.83 -10.68 6.77
C VAL A 97 5.75 -12.07 6.14
N ASP A 98 6.81 -12.88 6.26
CA ASP A 98 6.91 -14.26 5.79
C ASP A 98 6.16 -15.28 6.67
N GLU A 99 5.72 -14.87 7.87
CA GLU A 99 4.98 -15.70 8.83
C GLU A 99 3.49 -15.31 8.92
N ILE A 100 3.03 -14.39 8.08
CA ILE A 100 1.62 -13.98 8.02
C ILE A 100 0.84 -14.97 7.15
N TYR A 101 0.07 -15.84 7.81
CA TYR A 101 -0.87 -16.73 7.13
C TYR A 101 -2.23 -16.05 6.91
N ALA A 102 -2.85 -16.33 5.77
CA ALA A 102 -4.05 -15.63 5.33
C ALA A 102 -5.24 -15.80 6.29
N ASP A 103 -5.45 -17.01 6.81
CA ASP A 103 -6.54 -17.33 7.73
C ASP A 103 -6.44 -16.59 9.07
N GLU A 104 -5.25 -16.60 9.69
CA GLU A 104 -4.98 -15.87 10.92
C GLU A 104 -5.07 -14.35 10.72
N ASN A 105 -4.51 -13.85 9.63
CA ASN A 105 -4.55 -12.43 9.30
C ASN A 105 -5.99 -11.95 9.04
N ASP A 106 -6.79 -12.72 8.31
CA ASP A 106 -8.18 -12.39 8.02
C ASP A 106 -9.02 -12.31 9.31
N MET A 107 -8.77 -13.22 10.27
CA MET A 107 -9.43 -13.18 11.58
C MET A 107 -9.09 -11.88 12.34
N LEU A 108 -7.81 -11.55 12.48
CA LEU A 108 -7.37 -10.34 13.20
C LEU A 108 -7.80 -9.05 12.50
N GLN A 109 -7.75 -9.00 11.17
CA GLN A 109 -8.24 -7.85 10.42
C GLN A 109 -9.75 -7.67 10.58
N THR A 110 -10.51 -8.77 10.62
CA THR A 110 -11.96 -8.72 10.85
C THR A 110 -12.28 -8.20 12.25
N GLU A 111 -11.57 -8.68 13.27
CA GLU A 111 -11.71 -8.19 14.64
C GLU A 111 -11.36 -6.70 14.73
N PHE A 112 -10.20 -6.31 14.20
CA PHE A 112 -9.75 -4.92 14.17
C PHE A 112 -10.77 -4.00 13.49
N MET A 113 -11.28 -4.39 12.32
CA MET A 113 -12.28 -3.60 11.59
C MET A 113 -13.63 -3.55 12.31
N THR A 114 -13.96 -4.56 13.11
CA THR A 114 -15.18 -4.56 13.95
C THR A 114 -15.05 -3.57 15.09
N ILE A 115 -13.91 -3.58 15.80
CA ILE A 115 -13.61 -2.63 16.88
C ILE A 115 -13.58 -1.20 16.33
N LEU A 116 -12.89 -0.99 15.21
CA LEU A 116 -12.76 0.33 14.59
C LEU A 116 -14.13 0.93 14.21
N LYS A 117 -15.07 0.11 13.73
CA LYS A 117 -16.42 0.57 13.42
C LYS A 117 -17.21 0.96 14.67
N ALA A 118 -17.06 0.21 15.76
CA ALA A 118 -17.72 0.53 17.02
C ALA A 118 -17.22 1.87 17.58
N GLU A 119 -15.90 2.09 17.56
CA GLU A 119 -15.26 3.34 18.01
C GLU A 119 -15.64 4.55 17.14
N GLN A 120 -15.91 4.36 15.83
CA GLN A 120 -16.39 5.43 14.95
C GLN A 120 -17.82 5.87 15.24
N THR A 121 -18.61 5.05 15.95
CA THR A 121 -20.02 5.34 16.28
C THR A 121 -20.24 5.86 17.69
N ASN A 122 -19.20 5.84 18.54
CA ASN A 122 -19.21 6.48 19.87
C ASN A 122 -18.95 7.99 19.76
#